data_AF-A0A1G1YLL3-F1
#
_entry.id   AF-A0A1G1YLL3-F1
#
_cell.length_a   1.000
_cell.length_b   1.000
_cell.length_c   1.000
_cell.angle_alpha   90.00
_cell.angle_beta   90.00
_cell.angle_gamma   90.00
#
_symmetry.space_group_name_H-M   'P 1'
#
loop_
_entity.id
_entity.type
_entity.pdbx_description
1 polymer ?
#
loop_
_entity_poly.entity_id
_entity_poly.type
_entity_poly.pdbx_seq_one_letter_code
_entity_poly.pdbx_strand_id
1 'polypeptide(L)'
;MITLAIFYYLYLAIVLFFVVYSFFNIYHLIRFGFASLVNMIIIIIYLIIASMFISYSFGLLTQVDWSMPLINWQTNLSPTMNSNINL
;
A
#
# COMPACT_ATOMS: atom_id res chain seq x y z
N MET A 1 4.20 -14.90 -14.62
CA MET A 1 3.11 -13.91 -14.82
C MET A 1 3.34 -12.78 -13.85
N ILE A 2 3.25 -11.52 -14.28
CA ILE A 2 3.34 -10.38 -13.37
C ILE A 2 1.93 -10.12 -12.85
N THR A 3 1.75 -10.14 -11.53
CA THR A 3 0.46 -9.87 -10.89
C THR A 3 0.45 -8.47 -10.29
N LEU A 4 -0.73 -7.99 -9.91
CA LEU A 4 -0.90 -6.71 -9.22
C LEU A 4 -0.13 -6.65 -7.88
N ALA A 5 0.27 -7.80 -7.33
CA ALA A 5 1.04 -7.92 -6.10
C ALA A 5 2.35 -7.09 -6.09
N ILE A 6 2.93 -6.75 -7.25
CA ILE A 6 4.11 -5.88 -7.31
C ILE A 6 3.86 -4.51 -6.64
N PHE A 7 2.66 -3.94 -6.83
CA PHE A 7 2.28 -2.66 -6.23
C PHE A 7 2.05 -2.80 -4.72
N TYR A 8 1.55 -3.96 -4.28
CA TYR A 8 1.39 -4.25 -2.85
C TYR A 8 2.73 -4.30 -2.12
N TYR A 9 3.73 -4.99 -2.68
CA TYR A 9 5.07 -5.03 -2.08
C TYR A 9 5.75 -3.67 -2.09
N LEU A 10 5.59 -2.88 -3.17
CA LEU A 10 6.10 -1.51 -3.23
C LEU A 10 5.46 -0.64 -2.14
N TYR A 11 4.14 -0.74 -1.97
CA TYR A 11 3.42 -0.05 -0.91
C TYR A 11 3.94 -0.44 0.49
N LEU A 12 4.11 -1.74 0.76
CA LEU A 12 4.67 -2.21 2.04
C LEU A 12 6.07 -1.67 2.31
N ALA A 13 6.93 -1.60 1.30
CA ALA A 13 8.26 -1.02 1.43
C ALA A 13 8.21 0.47 1.80
N ILE A 14 7.28 1.23 1.19
CA ILE A 14 7.07 2.65 1.52
C ILE A 14 6.53 2.80 2.95
N VAL A 15 5.56 1.98 3.36
CA VAL A 15 5.04 2.00 4.75
C VAL A 15 6.13 1.66 5.75
N LEU A 16 6.96 0.65 5.47
CA LEU A 16 8.08 0.28 6.33
C LEU A 16 9.08 1.42 6.47
N PHE A 17 9.47 2.04 5.34
CA PHE A 17 10.35 3.20 5.35
C PHE A 17 9.74 4.36 6.17
N PHE A 18 8.45 4.64 5.97
CA PHE A 18 7.72 5.65 6.74
C PHE A 18 7.77 5.35 8.24
N VAL A 19 7.47 4.11 8.67
CA VAL A 19 7.50 3.72 10.08
C VAL A 19 8.89 3.89 10.69
N VAL A 20 9.94 3.44 10.00
CA VAL A 20 11.33 3.62 10.45
C VAL A 20 11.69 5.10 10.57
N TYR A 21 11.31 5.91 9.57
CA TYR A 21 11.53 7.34 9.59
C TYR A 21 10.75 8.05 10.70
N SER A 22 9.52 7.62 10.99
CA SER A 22 8.72 8.12 12.11
C SER A 22 9.42 7.86 13.45
N PHE A 23 9.96 6.66 13.66
CA PHE A 23 10.74 6.37 14.87
C PHE A 23 12.00 7.24 14.98
N PHE A 24 12.71 7.45 13.87
CA PHE A 24 13.85 8.36 13.83
C PHE A 24 13.44 9.79 14.23
N ASN A 25 12.33 10.30 13.71
CA ASN A 25 11.85 11.65 14.05
C ASN A 25 11.47 11.78 15.53
N ILE A 26 10.79 10.78 16.09
CA ILE A 26 10.42 10.76 17.50
C ILE A 26 11.67 10.76 18.38
N TYR A 27 12.63 9.88 18.06
CA TYR A 27 13.91 9.84 18.76
C TYR A 27 14.65 11.17 18.66
N HIS A 28 14.71 11.76 17.47
CA HIS A 28 15.39 13.04 17.25
C HIS A 28 14.72 14.17 18.05
N LEU A 29 13.39 14.19 18.11
CA LEU A 29 12.66 15.22 18.84
C LEU A 29 12.77 15.05 20.36
N ILE A 30 12.83 13.82 20.88
CA ILE A 30 13.06 13.55 22.30
C ILE A 30 14.50 13.93 22.70
N ARG A 31 15.49 13.63 21.85
CA ARG A 31 16.91 13.81 22.20
C ARG A 31 17.45 15.22 21.92
N PHE A 32 17.04 15.82 20.81
CA PHE A 32 17.57 17.09 20.31
C PHE A 32 16.51 18.19 20.19
N GLY A 33 15.23 17.82 20.21
CA GLY A 33 14.13 18.78 20.20
C GLY A 33 13.91 19.40 21.57
N PHE A 34 13.26 20.56 21.58
CA PHE A 34 12.70 21.11 22.81
C PHE A 34 11.58 20.20 23.29
N ALA A 35 11.84 19.41 24.33
CA ALA A 35 10.87 18.53 24.97
C ALA A 35 9.85 19.35 25.80
N SER A 36 9.15 20.27 25.14
CA SER A 36 8.00 20.97 25.72
C SER A 36 6.77 20.06 25.71
N LEU A 37 5.87 20.29 26.65
CA LEU A 37 4.61 19.55 26.76
C LEU A 37 3.81 19.62 25.44
N VAL A 38 3.83 20.79 24.78
CA VAL A 38 3.18 21.01 23.48
C VAL A 38 3.77 20.11 22.41
N ASN A 39 5.10 19.99 22.33
CA ASN A 39 5.76 19.10 21.36
C ASN A 39 5.42 17.62 21.59
N MET A 40 5.33 17.20 22.86
CA MET A 40 4.89 15.83 23.17
C MET A 40 3.46 15.56 22.71
N ILE A 41 2.53 16.49 22.95
CA ILE A 41 1.14 16.35 22.48
C ILE A 41 1.09 16.26 20.96
N ILE A 42 1.84 17.11 20.25
CA ILE A 42 1.88 17.11 18.78
C ILE A 42 2.38 15.76 18.26
N ILE A 43 3.43 15.18 18.85
CA ILE A 43 3.94 13.85 18.48
C ILE A 43 2.90 12.76 18.71
N ILE A 44 2.20 12.79 19.84
CA ILE A 44 1.17 11.80 20.16
C ILE A 44 0.04 11.87 19.13
N ILE A 45 -0.42 13.07 18.79
CA ILE A 45 -1.45 13.28 17.76
C ILE A 45 -0.96 12.76 16.40
N TYR A 46 0.28 13.09 16.02
CA TYR A 46 0.90 12.58 14.80
C TYR A 46 0.90 11.04 14.76
N LEU A 47 1.32 10.39 15.84
CA LEU A 47 1.36 8.92 15.96
C LEU A 47 -0.02 8.28 15.84
N ILE A 48 -1.03 8.85 16.49
CA ILE A 48 -2.41 8.36 16.43
C ILE A 48 -2.94 8.46 15.00
N ILE A 49 -2.81 9.63 14.37
CA ILE A 49 -3.29 9.86 13.01
C ILE A 49 -2.57 8.95 12.01
N ALA A 50 -1.25 8.83 12.11
CA ALA A 50 -0.47 7.94 11.25
C ALA A 50 -0.90 6.48 11.41
N SER A 51 -1.08 6.01 12.64
CA SER A 51 -1.52 4.64 12.93
C SER A 51 -2.94 4.37 12.41
N MET A 52 -3.85 5.35 12.53
CA MET A 52 -5.19 5.27 11.96
C MET A 52 -5.15 5.15 10.43
N PHE A 53 -4.36 5.97 9.75
CA PHE A 53 -4.24 5.91 8.30
C PHE A 53 -3.64 4.59 7.81
N ILE A 54 -2.60 4.09 8.47
CA ILE A 54 -1.99 2.79 8.14
C ILE A 54 -3.00 1.65 8.38
N SER A 55 -3.73 1.69 9.49
CA SER A 55 -4.73 0.64 9.79
C SER A 55 -5.87 0.66 8.76
N TYR A 56 -6.36 1.85 8.41
CA TYR A 56 -7.40 2.02 7.41
C TYR A 56 -6.94 1.56 6.02
N SER A 57 -5.72 1.90 5.61
CA SER A 57 -5.18 1.45 4.33
C SER A 57 -5.05 -0.07 4.26
N PHE A 58 -4.61 -0.74 5.32
CA PHE A 58 -4.60 -2.20 5.38
C PHE A 58 -5.99 -2.81 5.20
N GLY A 59 -7.03 -2.21 5.79
CA GLY A 59 -8.41 -2.65 5.59
C GLY A 59 -8.93 -2.50 4.15
N LEU A 60 -8.41 -1.52 3.39
CA LEU A 60 -8.68 -1.42 1.95
C LEU A 60 -7.92 -2.48 1.15
N LEU A 61 -6.65 -2.74 1.51
CA LEU A 61 -5.80 -3.69 0.80
C LEU A 61 -6.28 -5.14 0.90
N THR A 62 -6.97 -5.51 1.99
CA THR A 62 -7.56 -6.86 2.14
C THR A 62 -8.73 -7.12 1.21
N GLN A 63 -9.33 -6.07 0.62
CA GLN A 63 -10.45 -6.19 -0.32
C GLN A 63 -9.98 -6.39 -1.76
N VAL A 64 -8.68 -6.26 -2.03
CA VAL A 64 -8.10 -6.36 -3.37
C VAL A 64 -7.59 -7.78 -3.61
N ASP A 65 -7.93 -8.35 -4.77
CA ASP A 65 -7.33 -9.61 -5.23
C ASP A 65 -5.95 -9.35 -5.87
N TRP A 66 -4.90 -9.63 -5.11
CA TRP A 66 -3.51 -9.47 -5.54
C TRP A 66 -3.01 -10.53 -6.51
N SER A 67 -3.77 -11.62 -6.70
CA SER A 67 -3.45 -12.68 -7.65
C SER A 67 -3.81 -12.30 -9.10
N MET A 68 -4.56 -11.21 -9.28
CA MET A 68 -4.99 -10.73 -10.59
C MET A 68 -3.77 -10.43 -11.49
N PRO A 69 -3.73 -10.97 -12.73
CA PRO A 69 -2.64 -10.72 -13.66
C PRO A 69 -2.65 -9.24 -14.10
N LEU A 70 -1.47 -8.61 -14.10
CA LEU A 70 -1.31 -7.22 -14.50
C LEU A 70 -1.53 -7.02 -16.01
N ILE A 71 -1.08 -7.99 -16.81
CA ILE A 71 -1.27 -8.02 -18.25
C ILE A 71 -1.70 -9.43 -18.64
N ASN A 72 -2.86 -9.57 -19.26
CA ASN A 72 -3.34 -10.80 -19.85
C ASN A 72 -3.17 -10.71 -21.39
N TRP A 73 -2.15 -11.38 -21.93
CA TRP A 73 -1.85 -11.34 -23.36
C TRP A 73 -2.80 -12.19 -24.23
N GLN A 74 -3.70 -12.97 -23.62
CA GLN A 74 -4.60 -13.88 -24.33
C GLN A 74 -5.89 -13.21 -24.85
N THR A 75 -6.09 -11.92 -24.62
CA THR A 75 -7.29 -11.18 -25.06
C THR A 75 -7.31 -10.82 -26.55
N ASN A 76 -6.28 -11.17 -27.34
CA ASN A 76 -6.18 -10.79 -28.76
C ASN A 76 -6.01 -11.97 -29.76
N LEU A 77 -6.26 -13.22 -29.35
CA LEU A 77 -6.22 -14.35 -30.28
C LEU A 77 -7.52 -15.16 -30.22
N SER A 78 -8.59 -14.57 -30.75
CA SER A 78 -9.72 -15.34 -31.27
C SER A 78 -9.97 -15.02 -32.75
N PRO A 79 -9.14 -15.52 -33.68
CA PRO A 79 -9.59 -15.77 -35.03
C PRO A 79 -10.06 -17.21 -35.13
N THR A 80 -11.30 -17.48 -34.72
CA THR A 80 -12.02 -18.64 -35.27
C THR A 80 -13.38 -18.18 -35.74
N MET A 81 -13.41 -17.65 -36.97
CA MET A 81 -14.50 -18.00 -37.86
C MET A 81 -14.58 -19.52 -37.89
N ASN A 82 -15.69 -20.10 -37.43
CA ASN A 82 -16.13 -21.37 -37.99
C ASN A 82 -17.66 -21.41 -38.05
N SER A 83 -18.11 -21.32 -39.28
CA SER A 83 -19.41 -21.70 -39.81
C SER A 83 -19.92 -23.00 -39.19
N ASN A 84 -21.09 -22.95 -38.57
CA ASN A 84 -22.00 -24.09 -38.58
C ASN A 84 -23.37 -23.59 -39.03
N ILE A 85 -23.50 -23.53 -40.35
CA ILE A 85 -24.78 -23.74 -41.03
C ILE A 85 -25.18 -25.17 -40.66
N ASN A 86 -26.27 -25.33 -39.93
CA ASN A 86 -26.99 -26.59 -39.87
C ASN A 86 -28.42 -26.32 -40.35
N LEU A 87 -28.80 -27.15 -41.33
CA LEU A 87 -30.03 -27.19 -42.13
C LEU A 87 -31.31 -27.14 -41.30
#